data_AF-A0A7V9K7M6-F1
#
_entry.id   AF-A0A7V9K7M6-F1
#
_cell.length_a   1.000
_cell.length_b   1.000
_cell.length_c   1.000
_cell.angle_alpha   90.00
_cell.angle_beta   90.00
_cell.angle_gamma   90.00
#
_symmetry.space_group_name_H-M   'P 1'
#
loop_
_entity.id
_entity.type
_entity.pdbx_description
1 polymer ?
#
loop_
_entity_poly.entity_id
_entity_poly.type
_entity_poly.pdbx_seq_one_letter_code
_entity_poly.pdbx_strand_id
1 'polypeptide(L)' 'MRTWIAALGEEVVYEADLPACCARTARSCEASFECPVCGAMWGEPLPVVPEHDAFTQGDEEQRGAA' A
#
# COMPACT_ATOMS: atom_id res chain seq x y z
N MET A 1 -2.45 -0.64 10.68
CA MET A 1 -1.45 -1.53 10.07
C MET A 1 -0.66 -0.70 9.09
N ARG A 2 0.67 -0.78 9.11
CA ARG A 2 1.54 0.04 8.27
C ARG A 2 2.10 -0.79 7.12
N THR A 3 2.20 -0.17 5.95
CA THR A 3 2.65 -0.81 4.73
C THR A 3 3.84 -0.07 4.15
N TRP A 4 4.64 -0.79 3.38
CA TRP A 4 5.87 -0.32 2.77
C TRP A 4 5.91 -0.80 1.32
N ILE A 5 6.46 0.03 0.43
CA ILE A 5 6.74 -0.32 -0.95
C ILE A 5 8.26 -0.32 -1.17
N ALA A 6 8.78 -1.35 -1.83
CA ALA A 6 10.20 -1.44 -2.14
C ALA A 6 10.52 -0.49 -3.31
N ALA A 7 11.63 0.25 -3.25
CA ALA A 7 12.02 1.15 -4.35
C ALA A 7 12.30 0.41 -5.67
N LEU A 8 12.56 -0.90 -5.61
CA LEU A 8 12.84 -1.77 -6.77
C LEU A 8 11.64 -2.64 -7.17
N GLY A 9 10.49 -2.53 -6.51
CA GLY A 9 9.34 -3.40 -6.75
C GLY A 9 8.01 -2.69 -6.54
N GLU A 10 7.03 -2.99 -7.39
CA GLU A 10 5.66 -2.46 -7.29
C GLU A 10 4.80 -3.28 -6.31
N GLU A 11 5.43 -3.90 -5.31
CA GLU A 11 4.76 -4.76 -4.34
C GLU A 11 4.67 -4.04 -2.98
N VAL A 12 3.43 -3.88 -2.50
CA VAL A 12 3.15 -3.34 -1.18
C VAL A 12 3.17 -4.48 -0.16
N VAL A 13 4.03 -4.37 0.85
CA VAL A 13 4.14 -5.34 1.93
C VAL A 13 3.72 -4.72 3.27
N TYR A 14 3.20 -5.53 4.18
CA TYR A 14 2.96 -5.06 5.54
C TYR A 14 4.26 -5.01 6.35
N GLU A 15 4.31 -4.14 7.36
CA GLU A 15 5.45 -4.05 8.28
C GLU A 15 5.77 -5.40 8.96
N ALA A 16 4.74 -6.22 9.21
CA ALA A 16 4.90 -7.56 9.81
C ALA A 16 5.58 -8.57 8.86
N ASP A 17 5.46 -8.37 7.55
CA ASP A 17 6.01 -9.24 6.50
C ASP A 17 7.37 -8.76 6.00
N LEU A 18 7.87 -7.63 6.52
CA LEU A 18 9.22 -7.17 6.20
C LEU A 18 10.26 -8.19 6.66
N PRO A 19 11.34 -8.38 5.88
CA PRO A 19 12.49 -9.16 6.33
C PRO A 19 12.97 -8.68 7.71
N ALA A 20 13.42 -9.61 8.57
CA ALA A 20 13.80 -9.27 9.95
C ALA A 20 14.84 -8.15 10.06
N CYS A 21 15.75 -8.04 9.08
CA CYS A 21 16.72 -6.94 9.00
C CYS A 21 16.08 -5.58 8.68
N CYS A 22 15.01 -5.56 7.87
CA CYS A 22 14.28 -4.35 7.48
C CYS A 22 13.26 -3.93 8.55
N ALA A 23 12.60 -4.89 9.18
CA ALA A 23 11.57 -4.64 10.21
C ALA A 23 12.09 -3.80 11.38
N ARG A 24 13.37 -3.97 11.73
CA ARG A 24 14.02 -3.16 12.78
C ARG A 24 14.08 -1.69 12.41
N THR A 25 14.49 -1.37 11.19
CA THR A 25 14.64 0.00 10.69
C THR A 25 13.27 0.64 10.40
N ALA A 26 12.33 -0.14 9.90
CA ALA A 26 10.96 0.31 9.61
C ALA A 26 10.26 0.90 10.84
N ARG A 27 10.47 0.30 12.02
CA ARG A 27 9.89 0.77 13.29
C ARG A 27 10.39 2.14 13.73
N SER A 28 11.57 2.55 13.28
CA SER A 28 12.17 3.84 13.62
C SER A 28 11.98 4.93 12.55
N CYS A 29 11.40 4.61 11.40
CA CYS A 29 11.28 5.52 10.27
C CYS A 29 9.82 5.84 9.94
N GLU A 30 9.52 7.09 9.59
CA GLU A 30 8.14 7.59 9.39
C GLU A 30 7.67 7.64 7.93
N ALA A 31 8.56 7.73 6.96
CA ALA A 31 8.17 7.87 5.54
C ALA A 31 8.97 6.95 4.61
N SER A 32 10.28 6.83 4.82
CA SER A 32 11.14 5.95 4.03
C SER A 32 12.37 5.55 4.84
N PHE A 33 13.00 4.44 4.44
CA PHE A 33 14.26 4.00 5.02
C PHE A 33 15.07 3.14 4.06
N GLU A 34 16.39 3.17 4.24
CA GLU A 34 17.31 2.19 3.65
C GLU A 34 17.75 1.22 4.75
N CYS A 35 17.70 -0.08 4.47
CA CYS A 35 18.18 -1.09 5.40
C CYS A 35 19.71 -1.17 5.31
N PRO A 36 20.47 -0.87 6.38
CA PRO A 36 21.94 -0.91 6.34
C PRO A 36 22.51 -2.34 6.24
N VAL A 37 21.66 -3.37 6.34
CA VAL A 37 22.08 -4.78 6.32
C VAL A 37 22.01 -5.35 4.90
N CYS A 38 20.88 -5.14 4.21
CA CYS A 38 20.67 -5.68 2.86
C CYS A 38 20.67 -4.62 1.76
N GLY A 39 20.74 -3.33 2.10
CA GLY A 39 20.67 -2.21 1.15
C GLY A 39 19.29 -1.98 0.54
N ALA A 40 18.24 -2.67 1.01
CA ALA A 40 16.89 -2.48 0.49
C ALA A 40 16.34 -1.11 0.90
N MET A 41 15.80 -0.38 -0.07
CA MET A 41 15.10 0.89 0.14
C MET A 41 13.60 0.66 0.18
N TRP A 42 12.96 1.24 1.18
CA TRP A 42 11.52 1.17 1.42
C TRP A 42 10.95 2.58 1.56
N GLY A 43 9.75 2.79 1.02
CA GLY A 43 8.98 4.02 1.18
C GLY A 43 7.55 3.73 1.60
N GLU A 44 6.84 4.75 2.06
CA GLU A 44 5.38 4.67 2.20
C GLU A 44 4.77 4.48 0.80
N PRO A 45 3.80 3.56 0.65
CA PRO A 45 3.03 3.51 -0.58
C PRO A 45 2.27 4.82 -0.72
N LEU A 46 2.25 5.38 -1.93
CA LEU A 46 1.42 6.54 -2.22
C LEU A 46 -0.03 6.21 -1.85
N PRO A 47 -0.79 7.16 -1.28
CA PRO A 47 -2.21 6.95 -1.03
C PRO A 47 -2.86 6.60 -2.37
N VAL A 48 -3.23 5.34 -2.53
CA VAL A 48 -4.07 4.89 -3.63
C VAL A 48 -5.41 5.56 -3.37
N VAL A 49 -5.63 6.70 -4.02
CA VAL A 49 -6.98 7.23 -4.17
C VAL A 49 -7.70 6.15 -4.96
N PRO A 50 -8.70 5.46 -4.39
CA PRO A 50 -9.45 4.48 -5.15
C PRO A 50 -9.96 5.22 -6.38
N GLU A 51 -9.56 4.77 -7.57
CA GLU A 51 -10.13 5.27 -8.81
C GLU A 51 -11.63 5.04 -8.66
N HIS A 52 -12.38 6.13 -8.53
CA HIS A 52 -13.81 6.04 -8.34
C HIS A 52 -14.35 5.47 -9.65
N ASP A 53 -14.59 4.16 -9.67
CA ASP A 53 -15.11 3.44 -10.83
C ASP A 53 -16.27 4.26 -11.38
N ALA A 54 -16.08 4.81 -12.59
CA ALA A 54 -17.14 5.49 -13.35
C ALA A 54 -18.30 4.54 -13.68
N PHE A 55 -18.22 3.27 -13.26
CA PHE A 55 -19.21 2.23 -13.44
C PHE A 55 -20.21 2.09 -12.28
N THR A 56 -20.08 2.87 -11.20
CA THR A 56 -21.15 2.97 -10.17
C THR A 56 -22.15 4.09 -10.49
N GLN A 57 -22.49 4.26 -11.77
CA GLN A 57 -23.69 4.97 -12.21
C GLN A 57 -24.67 3.97 -12.83
N GLY A 58 -24.99 2.92 -12.06
CA GLY A 58 -26.19 2.13 -12.25
C GLY A 58 -27.23 2.65 -11.28
N ASP A 59 -27.89 3.75 -11.65
CA ASP A 59 -29.21 4.09 -11.12
C ASP A 59 -30.09 2.85 -11.36
N GLU A 60 -30.26 2.01 -10.34
CA GLU A 60 -31.29 0.97 -10.35
C GLU A 60 -32.64 1.68 -10.28
N GLU A 61 -33.05 2.26 -11.41
CA GLU A 61 -34.45 2.49 -11.76
C GLU A 61 -35.11 1.11 -11.79
N GLN A 62 -35.53 0.63 -10.62
CA GLN A 62 -36.49 -0.46 -10.49
C GLN A 62 -37.85 0.06 -10.99
N ARG A 63 -37.99 0.11 -12.31
CA ARG A 63 -39.28 -0.06 -13.00
C ARG A 63 -39.77 -1.49 -12.75
N GLY A 64 -40.28 -1.73 -11.55
CA GLY A 64 -41.19 -2.83 -11.29
C GLY A 64 -42.56 -2.46 -11.82
N ALA A 65 -42.96 -3.07 -12.94
CA ALA A 65 -44.35 -3.08 -13.36
C ALA A 65 -45.16 -3.94 -12.39
N ALA A 66 -46.17 -3.35 -11.74
CA ALA A 66 -47.31 -4.03 -11.15
C ALA A 66 -48.49 -3.06 -11.05
#